data_AF-A0A945H195-F1
#
_entry.id   AF-A0A945H195-F1
#
_cell.length_a   1.000
_cell.length_b   1.000
_cell.length_c   1.000
_cell.angle_alpha   90.00
_cell.angle_beta   90.00
_cell.angle_gamma   90.00
#
_symmetry.space_group_name_H-M   'P 1'
#
loop_
_entity.id
_entity.type
_entity.pdbx_description
1 polymer ?
#
loop_
_entity_poly.entity_id
_entity_poly.type
_entity_poly.pdbx_seq_one_letter_code
_entity_poly.pdbx_strand_id
1 'polypeptide(L)'
;MFKSEQYKMIAASIVASVTLLTSGQAKDIESSAYNGLWNAKKDISGGVYYPISNGQTGPYKVNTQVFKNSDVSKNNSGIKAAYNHGRVPTANELKAWDKDINGLNEGLPEGTGYVDEGEVLYESQCMMCHGDFGSGGGGYPALSAGKAKEIKRTLQNNRWLNPTAEGPSRVFGSYWPVASTMWWYIRDAMPHTKSKTLTDDEVYSLTAYMLYINGMKVNGEIVDETYKLNKEKFLQIEMPNRNGFIPDIDGANGLENVREFYKNPDNYGAIRLKKGEEPCMSNCQQTDNIVRVDGGITDFEPPMAVKRDLPVKKDNASHKVIFDVKAAYDASCAMCHATGVAPAAGDKAGWASLLEKGLSKVYKNGLEGTNMGMPAKGGSSLNDDEFKQVVDYMLKF
;
A
#
# COMPACT_ATOMS: atom_id res chain seq x y z
N MET A 1 -19.75 48.57 -39.69
CA MET A 1 -19.73 47.09 -39.61
C MET A 1 -20.69 46.68 -38.52
N PHE A 2 -21.78 46.02 -38.91
CA PHE A 2 -22.98 45.61 -38.12
C PHE A 2 -22.60 44.89 -36.81
N LYS A 3 -22.99 45.29 -35.57
CA LYS A 3 -24.30 45.46 -34.87
C LYS A 3 -25.20 44.21 -34.91
N SER A 4 -25.96 43.82 -33.89
CA SER A 4 -26.02 43.96 -32.42
C SER A 4 -27.26 43.16 -31.97
N GLU A 5 -27.31 42.80 -30.68
CA GLU A 5 -28.52 42.67 -29.86
C GLU A 5 -29.54 41.53 -30.06
N GLN A 6 -29.99 41.14 -28.88
CA GLN A 6 -31.11 40.30 -28.51
C GLN A 6 -32.47 40.88 -28.93
N TYR A 7 -33.51 40.05 -28.74
CA TYR A 7 -34.89 40.38 -28.33
C TYR A 7 -36.07 40.14 -29.30
N LYS A 8 -37.13 39.60 -28.65
CA LYS A 8 -38.56 39.47 -29.00
C LYS A 8 -38.89 38.13 -29.69
N MET A 9 -39.81 37.32 -29.15
CA MET A 9 -41.18 37.71 -28.82
C MET A 9 -41.74 36.98 -27.58
N ILE A 10 -42.37 37.75 -26.69
CA ILE A 10 -43.42 37.34 -25.76
C ILE A 10 -44.77 37.74 -26.41
N ALA A 11 -45.76 36.85 -26.39
CA ALA A 11 -47.22 37.09 -26.22
C ALA A 11 -48.01 35.91 -26.82
N ALA A 12 -48.64 35.07 -25.98
CA ALA A 12 -50.07 35.04 -25.64
C ALA A 12 -50.66 33.70 -26.19
N SER A 13 -51.50 32.91 -25.52
CA SER A 13 -52.60 33.19 -24.59
C SER A 13 -52.91 31.91 -23.78
N ILE A 14 -53.01 31.97 -22.46
CA ILE A 14 -54.26 31.91 -21.65
C ILE A 14 -55.10 30.63 -21.86
N VAL A 15 -55.03 29.69 -20.90
CA VAL A 15 -56.23 29.18 -20.21
C VAL A 15 -55.91 29.09 -18.71
N ALA A 16 -56.83 29.64 -17.93
CA ALA A 16 -56.74 29.90 -16.51
C ALA A 16 -56.50 28.66 -15.65
N SER A 17 -55.57 28.80 -14.71
CA SER A 17 -55.35 27.90 -13.59
C SER A 17 -56.39 28.20 -12.50
N VAL A 18 -57.24 27.23 -12.18
CA VAL A 18 -57.97 27.21 -10.90
C VAL A 18 -57.19 26.32 -9.94
N THR A 19 -56.73 26.96 -8.89
CA THR A 19 -55.96 26.46 -7.76
C THR A 19 -56.72 25.41 -6.97
N LEU A 20 -56.05 24.33 -6.55
CA LEU A 20 -56.38 23.59 -5.33
C LEU A 20 -55.09 22.98 -4.75
N LEU A 21 -54.74 23.50 -3.57
CA LEU A 21 -53.75 22.93 -2.65
C LEU A 21 -54.16 21.51 -2.27
N THR A 22 -53.25 20.53 -2.39
CA THR A 22 -53.00 19.47 -1.39
C THR A 22 -51.78 18.63 -1.79
N SER A 23 -50.78 18.59 -0.90
CA SER A 23 -49.82 17.51 -0.66
C SER A 23 -49.71 16.37 -1.69
N GLY A 24 -48.69 16.42 -2.54
CA GLY A 24 -48.21 15.26 -3.29
C GLY A 24 -46.83 14.85 -2.76
N GLN A 25 -46.80 13.88 -1.85
CA GLN A 25 -45.58 13.18 -1.48
C GLN A 25 -44.92 12.63 -2.75
N ALA A 26 -43.67 13.03 -3.01
CA ALA A 26 -42.80 12.27 -3.88
C ALA A 26 -42.60 10.90 -3.22
N LYS A 27 -43.37 9.90 -3.65
CA LYS A 27 -43.06 8.51 -3.35
C LYS A 27 -41.80 8.18 -4.12
N ASP A 28 -40.73 7.94 -3.37
CA ASP A 28 -39.58 7.19 -3.82
C ASP A 28 -40.08 5.94 -4.55
N ILE A 29 -39.74 5.84 -5.83
CA ILE A 29 -39.86 4.57 -6.56
C ILE A 29 -38.75 3.70 -5.99
N GLU A 30 -39.06 3.00 -4.90
CA GLU A 30 -38.24 1.93 -4.37
C GLU A 30 -37.94 0.94 -5.49
N SER A 31 -36.64 0.63 -5.63
CA SER A 31 -36.07 -0.40 -6.49
C SER A 31 -36.44 -1.83 -6.02
N SER A 32 -37.73 -2.09 -5.85
CA SER A 32 -38.27 -3.35 -5.33
C SER A 32 -38.15 -4.54 -6.28
N ALA A 33 -37.58 -4.38 -7.48
CA ALA A 33 -37.51 -5.44 -8.48
C ALA A 33 -36.28 -6.38 -8.39
N TYR A 34 -35.27 -6.09 -7.57
CA TYR A 34 -34.00 -6.86 -7.57
C TYR A 34 -33.64 -7.59 -6.27
N ASN A 35 -34.41 -7.41 -5.19
CA ASN A 35 -34.06 -7.98 -3.87
C ASN A 35 -34.37 -9.48 -3.70
N GLY A 36 -34.99 -10.15 -4.68
CA GLY A 36 -35.49 -11.52 -4.52
C GLY A 36 -34.68 -12.64 -5.19
N LEU A 37 -33.67 -12.35 -6.00
CA LEU A 37 -33.09 -13.35 -6.92
C LEU A 37 -31.70 -13.88 -6.55
N TRP A 38 -30.98 -13.25 -5.63
CA TRP A 38 -29.60 -13.65 -5.31
C TRP A 38 -29.32 -13.53 -3.81
N ASN A 39 -28.76 -14.59 -3.23
CA ASN A 39 -28.32 -14.63 -1.83
C ASN A 39 -27.06 -13.76 -1.63
N ALA A 40 -27.22 -12.45 -1.80
CA ALA A 40 -26.20 -11.46 -1.54
C ALA A 40 -25.79 -11.54 -0.06
N LYS A 41 -24.50 -11.75 0.21
CA LYS A 41 -23.95 -11.75 1.57
C LYS A 41 -23.22 -10.44 1.78
N LYS A 42 -23.53 -9.75 2.87
CA LYS A 42 -22.74 -8.59 3.27
C LYS A 42 -21.39 -9.06 3.80
N ASP A 43 -20.30 -8.49 3.28
CA ASP A 43 -19.00 -8.61 3.92
C ASP A 43 -18.91 -7.67 5.12
N ILE A 44 -17.79 -7.81 5.83
CA ILE A 44 -17.48 -7.09 7.07
C ILE A 44 -17.36 -5.57 6.90
N SER A 45 -17.10 -5.07 5.69
CA SER A 45 -16.97 -3.64 5.39
C SER A 45 -18.29 -2.97 5.02
N GLY A 46 -19.39 -3.73 5.04
CA GLY A 46 -20.68 -3.31 4.48
C GLY A 46 -20.75 -3.44 2.96
N GLY A 47 -19.69 -3.94 2.32
CA GLY A 47 -19.70 -4.40 0.94
C GLY A 47 -20.61 -5.61 0.78
N VAL A 48 -21.05 -5.87 -0.45
CA VAL A 48 -21.92 -7.00 -0.77
C VAL A 48 -21.14 -7.95 -1.67
N TYR A 49 -20.82 -9.13 -1.15
CA TYR A 49 -20.28 -10.22 -1.94
C TYR A 49 -21.38 -11.23 -2.27
N TYR A 50 -21.23 -11.92 -3.38
CA TYR A 50 -22.18 -12.92 -3.82
C TYR A 50 -21.49 -14.27 -3.83
N PRO A 51 -21.99 -15.27 -3.09
CA PRO A 51 -21.34 -16.56 -2.99
C PRO A 51 -21.22 -17.21 -4.37
N ILE A 52 -20.05 -17.80 -4.63
CA ILE A 52 -19.78 -18.49 -5.89
C ILE A 52 -20.62 -19.78 -5.90
N SER A 53 -21.59 -19.88 -6.81
CA SER A 53 -22.34 -21.12 -7.04
C SER A 53 -22.04 -21.60 -8.45
N ASN A 54 -21.57 -22.85 -8.58
CA ASN A 54 -21.15 -23.44 -9.86
C ASN A 54 -20.13 -22.57 -10.65
N GLY A 55 -19.17 -21.96 -9.94
CA GLY A 55 -18.13 -21.13 -10.56
C GLY A 55 -18.58 -19.73 -11.01
N GLN A 56 -19.74 -19.24 -10.53
CA GLN A 56 -20.29 -17.94 -10.93
C GLN A 56 -20.67 -17.08 -9.71
N THR A 57 -20.31 -15.79 -9.72
CA THR A 57 -20.58 -14.79 -8.66
C THR A 57 -21.72 -13.83 -9.05
N GLY A 58 -22.89 -13.94 -8.40
CA GLY A 58 -23.83 -12.81 -8.21
C GLY A 58 -24.41 -12.04 -9.41
N PRO A 59 -25.08 -10.89 -9.17
CA PRO A 59 -25.81 -10.08 -10.16
C PRO A 59 -24.92 -9.42 -11.22
N TYR A 60 -23.60 -9.57 -11.12
CA TYR A 60 -22.66 -9.23 -12.18
C TYR A 60 -22.57 -10.31 -13.26
N LYS A 61 -23.52 -11.25 -13.29
CA LYS A 61 -23.78 -12.05 -14.49
C LYS A 61 -23.94 -11.09 -15.65
N VAL A 62 -22.92 -11.00 -16.49
CA VAL A 62 -22.98 -10.29 -17.75
C VAL A 62 -24.22 -10.82 -18.46
N ASN A 63 -25.22 -9.97 -18.63
CA ASN A 63 -26.37 -10.31 -19.45
C ASN A 63 -25.88 -10.36 -20.90
N THR A 64 -25.46 -11.55 -21.33
CA THR A 64 -24.95 -11.78 -22.68
C THR A 64 -25.99 -11.45 -23.74
N GLN A 65 -27.29 -11.38 -23.41
CA GLN A 65 -28.32 -10.94 -24.35
C GLN A 65 -28.21 -9.45 -24.71
N VAL A 66 -27.70 -8.60 -23.80
CA VAL A 66 -27.44 -7.17 -24.09
C VAL A 66 -26.30 -7.02 -25.11
N PHE A 67 -25.34 -7.94 -25.11
CA PHE A 67 -24.22 -7.97 -26.07
C PHE A 67 -24.51 -8.77 -27.35
N LYS A 68 -25.57 -9.58 -27.39
CA LYS A 68 -25.99 -10.33 -28.59
C LYS A 68 -26.72 -9.48 -29.63
N ASN A 69 -27.25 -8.33 -29.23
CA ASN A 69 -27.93 -7.35 -30.10
C ASN A 69 -27.07 -6.10 -30.34
N SER A 70 -25.76 -6.25 -30.56
CA SER A 70 -24.89 -5.14 -30.98
C SER A 70 -25.15 -4.68 -32.42
N ASP A 71 -25.93 -5.45 -33.19
CA ASP A 71 -26.48 -5.00 -34.47
C ASP A 71 -27.70 -4.11 -34.21
N VAL A 72 -27.44 -2.80 -34.10
CA VAL A 72 -28.43 -1.74 -33.86
C VAL A 72 -29.55 -1.72 -34.92
N SER A 73 -29.38 -2.44 -36.04
CA SER A 73 -30.35 -2.48 -37.15
C SER A 73 -31.51 -3.47 -36.98
N LYS A 74 -31.53 -4.34 -35.95
CA LYS A 74 -32.51 -5.45 -35.84
C LYS A 74 -33.31 -5.54 -34.52
N ASN A 75 -33.30 -4.53 -33.66
CA ASN A 75 -33.91 -4.62 -32.33
C ASN A 75 -35.41 -4.22 -32.29
N ASN A 76 -36.31 -5.14 -32.64
CA ASN A 76 -37.77 -4.96 -32.46
C ASN A 76 -38.28 -5.28 -31.03
N SER A 77 -37.40 -5.28 -30.01
CA SER A 77 -37.73 -5.78 -28.66
C SER A 77 -37.94 -4.71 -27.59
N GLY A 78 -38.02 -3.42 -27.94
CA GLY A 78 -38.42 -2.36 -27.00
C GLY A 78 -37.45 -2.05 -25.85
N ILE A 79 -36.28 -2.69 -25.78
CA ILE A 79 -35.25 -2.41 -24.77
C ILE A 79 -34.37 -1.25 -25.26
N LYS A 80 -34.63 -0.04 -24.74
CA LYS A 80 -33.92 1.22 -25.06
C LYS A 80 -32.61 1.45 -24.27
N ALA A 81 -31.92 0.41 -23.84
CA ALA A 81 -30.66 0.55 -23.10
C ALA A 81 -29.59 -0.37 -23.67
N ALA A 82 -29.08 -0.04 -24.85
CA ALA A 82 -27.78 -0.52 -25.28
C ALA A 82 -26.72 0.25 -24.47
N TYR A 83 -26.16 -0.38 -23.44
CA TYR A 83 -24.99 0.16 -22.76
C TYR A 83 -23.79 0.04 -23.71
N ASN A 84 -23.37 1.16 -24.32
CA ASN A 84 -22.27 1.22 -25.28
C ASN A 84 -20.88 1.28 -24.63
N HIS A 85 -20.75 0.90 -23.36
CA HIS A 85 -19.48 0.95 -22.63
C HIS A 85 -19.12 -0.44 -22.08
N GLY A 86 -17.91 -0.88 -22.40
CA GLY A 86 -17.36 -2.16 -21.96
C GLY A 86 -17.66 -3.34 -22.89
N ARG A 87 -16.94 -4.43 -22.68
CA ARG A 87 -17.17 -5.75 -23.30
C ARG A 87 -16.89 -6.82 -22.26
N VAL A 88 -17.38 -8.05 -22.51
CA VAL A 88 -16.96 -9.20 -21.70
C VAL A 88 -15.44 -9.36 -21.82
N PRO A 89 -14.70 -9.42 -20.71
CA PRO A 89 -13.28 -9.74 -20.75
C PRO A 89 -13.12 -11.14 -21.34
N THR A 90 -12.15 -11.28 -22.22
CA THR A 90 -11.82 -12.58 -22.83
C THR A 90 -11.37 -13.55 -21.75
N ALA A 91 -11.48 -14.85 -22.02
CA ALA A 91 -10.96 -15.87 -21.11
C ALA A 91 -9.45 -15.67 -20.79
N ASN A 92 -8.69 -15.15 -21.75
CA ASN A 92 -7.27 -14.84 -21.56
C ASN A 92 -7.04 -13.63 -20.64
N GLU A 93 -7.87 -12.59 -20.74
CA GLU A 93 -7.79 -11.43 -19.83
C GLU A 93 -8.18 -11.80 -18.41
N LEU A 94 -9.27 -12.56 -18.25
CA LEU A 94 -9.66 -13.08 -16.94
C LEU A 94 -8.55 -13.95 -16.35
N LYS A 95 -8.01 -14.91 -17.12
CA LYS A 95 -6.90 -15.75 -16.66
C LYS A 95 -5.63 -14.94 -16.32
N ALA A 96 -5.41 -13.81 -16.99
CA ALA A 96 -4.26 -12.96 -16.71
C ALA A 96 -4.42 -12.14 -15.43
N TRP A 97 -5.65 -11.78 -15.05
CA TRP A 97 -5.94 -10.87 -13.94
C TRP A 97 -6.46 -11.58 -12.68
N ASP A 98 -7.21 -12.66 -12.84
CA ASP A 98 -7.78 -13.47 -11.75
C ASP A 98 -6.70 -14.40 -11.19
N LYS A 99 -5.75 -13.80 -10.47
CA LYS A 99 -4.64 -14.48 -9.79
C LYS A 99 -4.63 -14.19 -8.29
N ASP A 100 -5.74 -13.68 -7.77
CA ASP A 100 -5.84 -13.30 -6.37
C ASP A 100 -5.77 -14.55 -5.48
N ILE A 101 -5.11 -14.39 -4.33
CA ILE A 101 -5.02 -15.42 -3.30
C ILE A 101 -5.66 -14.84 -2.06
N ASN A 102 -6.69 -15.51 -1.55
CA ASN A 102 -7.41 -15.03 -0.38
C ASN A 102 -6.80 -15.58 0.92
N GLY A 103 -7.24 -15.03 2.06
CA GLY A 103 -6.80 -15.48 3.39
C GLY A 103 -7.24 -16.90 3.78
N LEU A 104 -8.01 -17.58 2.92
CA LEU A 104 -8.35 -19.01 3.03
C LEU A 104 -7.42 -19.90 2.18
N ASN A 105 -6.39 -19.31 1.58
CA ASN A 105 -5.42 -19.95 0.69
C ASN A 105 -6.02 -20.46 -0.65
N GLU A 106 -7.21 -20.01 -1.02
CA GLU A 106 -7.76 -20.28 -2.36
C GLU A 106 -6.98 -19.47 -3.41
N GLY A 107 -6.75 -20.05 -4.58
CA GLY A 107 -5.98 -19.42 -5.67
C GLY A 107 -4.46 -19.65 -5.62
N LEU A 108 -3.95 -20.33 -4.59
CA LEU A 108 -2.51 -20.63 -4.49
C LEU A 108 -2.07 -21.58 -5.63
N PRO A 109 -1.08 -21.20 -6.46
CA PRO A 109 -0.63 -22.02 -7.59
C PRO A 109 0.17 -23.24 -7.10
N GLU A 110 0.28 -24.24 -7.97
CA GLU A 110 1.23 -25.33 -7.76
C GLU A 110 2.66 -24.80 -7.86
N GLY A 111 3.55 -25.33 -7.03
CA GLY A 111 4.95 -24.95 -7.02
C GLY A 111 5.69 -25.53 -5.82
N THR A 112 6.99 -25.31 -5.80
CA THR A 112 7.88 -25.74 -4.74
C THR A 112 9.03 -24.77 -4.57
N GLY A 113 9.56 -24.69 -3.35
CA GLY A 113 10.76 -23.92 -3.08
C GLY A 113 11.48 -24.41 -1.84
N TYR A 114 12.78 -24.12 -1.78
CA TYR A 114 13.67 -24.50 -0.68
C TYR A 114 14.17 -23.27 0.06
N VAL A 115 14.52 -23.45 1.34
CA VAL A 115 15.00 -22.36 2.20
C VAL A 115 16.34 -21.80 1.72
N ASP A 116 17.29 -22.66 1.36
CA ASP A 116 18.61 -22.29 0.82
C ASP A 116 18.53 -21.51 -0.50
N GLU A 117 17.67 -21.93 -1.43
CA GLU A 117 17.38 -21.18 -2.65
C GLU A 117 16.74 -19.82 -2.33
N GLY A 118 15.85 -19.80 -1.34
CA GLY A 118 15.17 -18.59 -0.86
C GLY A 118 16.13 -17.60 -0.21
N GLU A 119 17.14 -18.08 0.51
CA GLU A 119 18.20 -17.26 1.09
C GLU A 119 19.00 -16.57 -0.01
N VAL A 120 19.52 -17.31 -1.00
CA VAL A 120 20.27 -16.74 -2.13
C VAL A 120 19.44 -15.70 -2.89
N LEU A 121 18.16 -15.96 -3.08
CA LEU A 121 17.23 -15.03 -3.72
C LEU A 121 16.99 -13.78 -2.85
N TYR A 122 16.87 -13.94 -1.54
CA TYR A 122 16.73 -12.86 -0.58
C TYR A 122 17.97 -11.96 -0.55
N GLU A 123 19.17 -12.54 -0.49
CA GLU A 123 20.43 -11.78 -0.51
C GLU A 123 20.55 -10.93 -1.78
N SER A 124 20.22 -11.52 -2.94
CA SER A 124 20.37 -10.86 -4.23
C SER A 124 19.31 -9.79 -4.52
N GLN A 125 18.07 -9.96 -4.04
CA GLN A 125 16.95 -9.10 -4.45
C GLN A 125 16.27 -8.33 -3.31
N CYS A 126 16.49 -8.69 -2.04
CA CYS A 126 15.73 -8.17 -0.91
C CYS A 126 16.61 -7.48 0.16
N MET A 127 17.79 -8.03 0.45
CA MET A 127 18.68 -7.61 1.54
C MET A 127 19.04 -6.12 1.50
N MET A 128 19.22 -5.55 0.31
CA MET A 128 19.56 -4.12 0.15
C MET A 128 18.59 -3.19 0.89
N CYS A 129 17.31 -3.55 0.96
CA CYS A 129 16.28 -2.78 1.67
C CYS A 129 15.93 -3.43 3.01
N HIS A 130 15.74 -4.74 3.05
CA HIS A 130 15.20 -5.44 4.21
C HIS A 130 16.27 -5.89 5.22
N GLY A 131 17.54 -5.53 5.00
CA GLY A 131 18.64 -5.87 5.89
C GLY A 131 19.00 -7.35 5.87
N ASP A 132 20.08 -7.69 6.55
CA ASP A 132 20.47 -9.08 6.74
C ASP A 132 19.42 -9.81 7.61
N PHE A 133 19.09 -11.05 7.25
CA PHE A 133 18.03 -11.87 7.87
C PHE A 133 16.68 -11.15 8.09
N GLY A 134 16.33 -10.16 7.26
CA GLY A 134 15.06 -9.42 7.39
C GLY A 134 15.03 -8.42 8.54
N SER A 135 16.17 -8.01 9.09
CA SER A 135 16.26 -7.07 10.22
C SER A 135 15.71 -5.66 9.95
N GLY A 136 15.55 -5.28 8.68
CA GLY A 136 15.22 -3.93 8.24
C GLY A 136 16.45 -3.00 8.27
N GLY A 137 16.36 -1.86 7.58
CA GLY A 137 17.46 -0.89 7.53
C GLY A 137 17.10 0.35 6.72
N GLY A 138 17.74 1.49 7.02
CA GLY A 138 17.60 2.72 6.23
C GLY A 138 16.17 3.27 6.07
N GLY A 139 15.26 2.93 7.00
CA GLY A 139 13.84 3.32 6.93
C GLY A 139 12.92 2.28 6.25
N TYR A 140 13.48 1.19 5.72
CA TYR A 140 12.68 0.09 5.17
C TYR A 140 12.19 -0.86 6.27
N PRO A 141 11.04 -1.52 6.08
CA PRO A 141 10.45 -2.39 7.09
C PRO A 141 11.33 -3.61 7.41
N ALA A 142 11.41 -3.95 8.69
CA ALA A 142 11.88 -5.25 9.16
C ALA A 142 10.86 -6.34 8.80
N LEU A 143 11.35 -7.46 8.29
CA LEU A 143 10.57 -8.64 7.92
C LEU A 143 10.62 -9.74 8.99
N SER A 144 11.70 -9.77 9.76
CA SER A 144 11.89 -10.60 10.95
C SER A 144 12.49 -9.75 12.07
N ALA A 145 12.18 -10.12 13.30
CA ALA A 145 12.79 -9.52 14.49
C ALA A 145 13.25 -10.60 15.48
N GLY A 146 13.49 -11.82 14.97
CA GLY A 146 13.78 -13.01 15.76
C GLY A 146 12.61 -14.00 15.77
N LYS A 147 12.61 -14.92 16.74
CA LYS A 147 11.64 -16.02 16.77
C LYS A 147 10.21 -15.51 16.93
N ALA A 148 9.35 -15.88 15.98
CA ALA A 148 7.99 -15.37 15.85
C ALA A 148 7.16 -15.44 17.14
N LYS A 149 7.24 -16.55 17.88
CA LYS A 149 6.52 -16.75 19.15
C LYS A 149 6.99 -15.82 20.27
N GLU A 150 8.28 -15.51 20.31
CA GLU A 150 8.87 -14.61 21.31
C GLU A 150 8.48 -13.17 20.98
N ILE A 151 8.66 -12.77 19.72
CA ILE A 151 8.34 -11.42 19.25
C ILE A 151 6.84 -11.13 19.32
N LYS A 152 5.95 -12.11 19.11
CA LYS A 152 4.51 -11.95 19.30
C LYS A 152 4.16 -11.43 20.70
N ARG A 153 4.91 -11.80 21.75
CA ARG A 153 4.65 -11.33 23.12
C ARG A 153 4.79 -9.81 23.22
N THR A 154 5.67 -9.21 22.41
CA THR A 154 5.87 -7.75 22.38
C THR A 154 4.63 -6.99 21.91
N LEU A 155 3.68 -7.64 21.20
CA LEU A 155 2.43 -7.01 20.78
C LEU A 155 1.57 -6.53 21.97
N GLN A 156 1.80 -7.10 23.15
CA GLN A 156 1.12 -6.73 24.40
C GLN A 156 1.91 -5.69 25.22
N ASN A 157 3.08 -5.27 24.76
CA ASN A 157 3.89 -4.28 25.46
C ASN A 157 3.09 -2.97 25.55
N ASN A 158 2.89 -2.53 26.79
CA ASN A 158 2.21 -1.29 27.10
C ASN A 158 3.13 -0.45 28.00
N ARG A 159 3.61 0.68 27.48
CA ARG A 159 4.50 1.58 28.22
C ARG A 159 3.87 2.18 29.47
N TRP A 160 2.55 2.15 29.58
CA TRP A 160 1.87 2.50 30.83
C TRP A 160 2.18 1.51 31.97
N LEU A 161 2.23 0.21 31.65
CA LEU A 161 2.48 -0.85 32.63
C LEU A 161 3.99 -1.08 32.85
N ASN A 162 4.79 -0.91 31.81
CA ASN A 162 6.23 -1.01 31.87
C ASN A 162 6.88 0.12 31.04
N PRO A 163 7.26 1.25 31.67
CA PRO A 163 7.79 2.42 30.97
C PRO A 163 9.07 2.15 30.16
N THR A 164 9.84 1.12 30.53
CA THR A 164 11.08 0.75 29.83
C THR A 164 10.87 -0.34 28.78
N ALA A 165 9.64 -0.86 28.62
CA ALA A 165 9.36 -1.83 27.58
C ALA A 165 9.53 -1.22 26.19
N GLU A 166 10.21 -1.96 25.31
CA GLU A 166 10.25 -1.66 23.89
C GLU A 166 8.85 -1.71 23.29
N GLY A 167 8.65 -0.95 22.20
CA GLY A 167 7.38 -0.95 21.49
C GLY A 167 7.06 -2.32 20.88
N PRO A 168 5.80 -2.55 20.49
CA PRO A 168 5.41 -3.79 19.81
C PRO A 168 6.14 -3.91 18.48
N SER A 169 6.85 -5.03 18.27
CA SER A 169 7.50 -5.34 17.00
C SER A 169 6.54 -6.10 16.08
N ARG A 170 6.16 -5.46 14.97
CA ARG A 170 5.16 -5.97 14.01
C ARG A 170 5.84 -6.39 12.71
N VAL A 171 6.24 -7.65 12.65
CA VAL A 171 6.87 -8.29 11.49
C VAL A 171 6.02 -9.47 11.01
N PHE A 172 6.44 -10.18 9.95
CA PHE A 172 5.67 -11.30 9.40
C PHE A 172 5.36 -12.35 10.46
N GLY A 173 6.37 -12.87 11.16
CA GLY A 173 6.17 -13.92 12.16
C GLY A 173 5.36 -13.48 13.38
N SER A 174 5.46 -12.22 13.80
CA SER A 174 4.82 -11.75 15.04
C SER A 174 3.39 -11.28 14.85
N TYR A 175 3.07 -10.64 13.72
CA TYR A 175 1.84 -9.87 13.55
C TYR A 175 0.90 -10.43 12.47
N TRP A 176 1.40 -11.00 11.38
CA TRP A 176 0.53 -11.38 10.26
C TRP A 176 -0.34 -12.60 10.60
N PRO A 177 -1.64 -12.60 10.24
CA PRO A 177 -2.54 -13.69 10.63
C PRO A 177 -2.50 -14.90 9.69
N VAL A 178 -2.15 -14.72 8.42
CA VAL A 178 -2.18 -15.78 7.40
C VAL A 178 -0.98 -15.67 6.47
N ALA A 179 -0.41 -16.82 6.08
CA ALA A 179 0.78 -16.88 5.23
C ALA A 179 0.49 -16.54 3.75
N SER A 180 -0.73 -16.78 3.27
CA SER A 180 -1.17 -16.47 1.90
C SER A 180 -0.99 -15.00 1.55
N THR A 181 -1.22 -14.09 2.49
CA THR A 181 -0.99 -12.65 2.26
C THR A 181 0.48 -12.37 1.99
N MET A 182 1.41 -13.05 2.69
CA MET A 182 2.84 -12.88 2.48
C MET A 182 3.25 -13.39 1.09
N TRP A 183 2.84 -14.61 0.73
CA TRP A 183 3.13 -15.19 -0.58
C TRP A 183 2.60 -14.31 -1.71
N TRP A 184 1.33 -13.88 -1.63
CA TRP A 184 0.70 -13.00 -2.62
C TRP A 184 1.42 -11.66 -2.74
N TYR A 185 1.73 -11.03 -1.61
CA TYR A 185 2.41 -9.74 -1.58
C TYR A 185 3.82 -9.81 -2.17
N ILE A 186 4.56 -10.89 -1.89
CA ILE A 186 5.88 -11.12 -2.48
C ILE A 186 5.75 -11.25 -4.00
N ARG A 187 4.84 -12.09 -4.51
CA ARG A 187 4.63 -12.26 -5.95
C ARG A 187 4.27 -10.96 -6.67
N ASP A 188 3.32 -10.21 -6.13
CA ASP A 188 2.68 -9.11 -6.86
C ASP A 188 3.33 -7.74 -6.64
N ALA A 189 3.98 -7.53 -5.50
CA ALA A 189 4.52 -6.24 -5.11
C ALA A 189 6.04 -6.24 -4.88
N MET A 190 6.69 -7.41 -4.86
CA MET A 190 8.13 -7.53 -4.63
C MET A 190 8.87 -8.20 -5.81
N PRO A 191 10.18 -7.94 -5.96
CA PRO A 191 10.94 -6.86 -5.33
C PRO A 191 10.39 -5.47 -5.69
N HIS A 192 10.48 -4.49 -4.80
CA HIS A 192 9.81 -3.19 -4.98
C HIS A 192 10.17 -2.48 -6.30
N THR A 193 11.43 -2.62 -6.75
CA THR A 193 11.91 -2.02 -8.00
C THR A 193 11.49 -2.78 -9.26
N LYS A 194 11.05 -4.03 -9.12
CA LYS A 194 10.75 -4.98 -10.20
C LYS A 194 9.61 -5.93 -9.80
N SER A 195 8.45 -5.36 -9.46
CA SER A 195 7.28 -6.18 -9.09
C SER A 195 6.86 -7.14 -10.22
N LYS A 196 6.27 -8.28 -9.85
CA LYS A 196 5.74 -9.31 -10.78
C LYS A 196 6.79 -9.99 -11.65
N THR A 197 8.05 -10.03 -11.21
CA THR A 197 9.13 -10.75 -11.93
C THR A 197 9.44 -12.13 -11.37
N LEU A 198 9.02 -12.41 -10.14
CA LEU A 198 9.26 -13.70 -9.49
C LEU A 198 8.32 -14.78 -10.04
N THR A 199 8.87 -15.98 -10.23
CA THR A 199 8.12 -17.20 -10.53
C THR A 199 7.46 -17.77 -9.27
N ASP A 200 6.44 -18.61 -9.44
CA ASP A 200 5.72 -19.19 -8.29
C ASP A 200 6.68 -19.99 -7.37
N ASP A 201 7.64 -20.72 -7.94
CA ASP A 201 8.66 -21.49 -7.21
C ASP A 201 9.61 -20.58 -6.42
N GLU A 202 10.08 -19.48 -7.02
CA GLU A 202 10.90 -18.47 -6.33
C GLU A 202 10.16 -17.84 -5.15
N VAL A 203 8.85 -17.58 -5.29
CA VAL A 203 8.01 -17.07 -4.20
C VAL A 203 7.82 -18.13 -3.11
N TYR A 204 7.72 -19.42 -3.45
CA TYR A 204 7.74 -20.50 -2.47
C TYR A 204 9.08 -20.56 -1.72
N SER A 205 10.22 -20.40 -2.41
CA SER A 205 11.55 -20.40 -1.78
C SER A 205 11.70 -19.21 -0.82
N LEU A 206 11.33 -17.99 -1.24
CA LEU A 206 11.33 -16.81 -0.36
C LEU A 206 10.39 -16.96 0.84
N THR A 207 9.22 -17.58 0.63
CA THR A 207 8.28 -17.86 1.73
C THR A 207 8.91 -18.86 2.71
N ALA A 208 9.54 -19.93 2.22
CA ALA A 208 10.23 -20.91 3.05
C ALA A 208 11.34 -20.24 3.88
N TYR A 209 12.18 -19.41 3.24
CA TYR A 209 13.21 -18.63 3.93
C TYR A 209 12.62 -17.71 5.01
N MET A 210 11.51 -17.03 4.71
CA MET A 210 10.85 -16.17 5.69
C MET A 210 10.33 -16.96 6.90
N LEU A 211 9.84 -18.18 6.69
CA LEU A 211 9.46 -19.09 7.79
C LEU A 211 10.68 -19.52 8.62
N TYR A 212 11.80 -19.84 7.95
CA TYR A 212 13.08 -20.21 8.60
C TYR A 212 13.60 -19.10 9.51
N ILE A 213 13.79 -17.87 9.00
CA ILE A 213 14.35 -16.76 9.78
C ILE A 213 13.43 -16.27 10.91
N ASN A 214 12.15 -16.64 10.86
CA ASN A 214 11.18 -16.40 11.93
C ASN A 214 11.06 -17.59 12.92
N GLY A 215 11.84 -18.67 12.73
CA GLY A 215 11.83 -19.85 13.59
C GLY A 215 10.47 -20.58 13.60
N MET A 216 9.81 -20.62 12.45
CA MET A 216 8.47 -21.17 12.30
C MET A 216 8.47 -22.70 12.27
N LYS A 217 7.28 -23.26 12.51
CA LYS A 217 7.01 -24.68 12.34
C LYS A 217 5.85 -24.87 11.36
N VAL A 218 5.92 -25.92 10.55
CA VAL A 218 4.85 -26.32 9.64
C VAL A 218 4.46 -27.74 10.01
N ASN A 219 3.20 -27.95 10.41
CA ASN A 219 2.71 -29.24 10.91
C ASN A 219 3.60 -29.89 11.99
N GLY A 220 4.15 -29.08 12.90
CA GLY A 220 5.02 -29.52 14.00
C GLY A 220 6.49 -29.71 13.64
N GLU A 221 6.83 -29.79 12.35
CA GLU A 221 8.21 -29.84 11.83
C GLU A 221 8.84 -28.43 11.89
N ILE A 222 10.09 -28.33 12.34
CA ILE A 222 10.84 -27.06 12.30
C ILE A 222 11.25 -26.82 10.86
N VAL A 223 11.06 -25.58 10.39
CA VAL A 223 11.62 -25.16 9.10
C VAL A 223 13.12 -24.95 9.30
N ASP A 224 13.93 -25.85 8.73
CA ASP A 224 15.39 -25.76 8.69
C ASP A 224 15.91 -25.26 7.34
N GLU A 225 17.23 -25.12 7.19
CA GLU A 225 17.90 -24.60 5.98
C GLU A 225 17.64 -25.44 4.71
N THR A 226 17.25 -26.70 4.85
CA THR A 226 16.99 -27.61 3.74
C THR A 226 15.49 -27.83 3.50
N TYR A 227 14.64 -27.12 4.26
CA TYR A 227 13.22 -27.37 4.27
C TYR A 227 12.59 -27.06 2.90
N LYS A 228 11.94 -28.07 2.32
CA LYS A 228 11.15 -27.94 1.10
C LYS A 228 9.71 -27.55 1.42
N LEU A 229 9.29 -26.39 0.92
CA LEU A 229 7.91 -25.92 0.96
C LEU A 229 7.24 -26.17 -0.39
N ASN A 230 6.04 -26.76 -0.35
CA ASN A 230 5.15 -26.90 -1.50
C ASN A 230 3.74 -26.45 -1.10
N LYS A 231 2.80 -26.42 -2.05
CA LYS A 231 1.41 -26.05 -1.77
C LYS A 231 0.78 -26.83 -0.62
N GLU A 232 0.95 -28.15 -0.58
CA GLU A 232 0.37 -29.00 0.46
C GLU A 232 0.86 -28.61 1.87
N LYS A 233 2.17 -28.44 2.02
CA LYS A 233 2.80 -27.98 3.27
C LYS A 233 2.42 -26.54 3.59
N PHE A 234 2.31 -25.68 2.58
CA PHE A 234 1.92 -24.27 2.76
C PHE A 234 0.54 -24.15 3.44
N LEU A 235 -0.42 -24.98 3.02
CA LEU A 235 -1.76 -24.98 3.61
C LEU A 235 -1.77 -25.37 5.10
N GLN A 236 -0.69 -25.98 5.60
CA GLN A 236 -0.51 -26.40 6.99
C GLN A 236 0.23 -25.35 7.83
N ILE A 237 0.56 -24.18 7.26
CA ILE A 237 1.21 -23.09 8.00
C ILE A 237 0.20 -22.43 8.94
N GLU A 238 0.52 -22.44 10.24
CA GLU A 238 -0.22 -21.70 11.26
C GLU A 238 0.60 -20.50 11.75
N MET A 239 0.17 -19.29 11.36
CA MET A 239 0.84 -18.07 11.82
C MET A 239 0.54 -17.82 13.31
N PRO A 240 1.52 -17.38 14.12
CA PRO A 240 1.34 -17.20 15.57
C PRO A 240 0.23 -16.23 15.93
N ASN A 241 -0.02 -15.22 15.09
CA ASN A 241 -1.04 -14.20 15.30
C ASN A 241 -2.35 -14.44 14.52
N ARG A 242 -2.65 -15.70 14.15
CA ARG A 242 -3.88 -16.08 13.42
C ARG A 242 -5.16 -15.53 14.06
N ASN A 243 -5.21 -15.51 15.39
CA ASN A 243 -6.36 -15.04 16.18
C ASN A 243 -6.14 -13.65 16.82
N GLY A 244 -5.12 -12.89 16.36
CA GLY A 244 -4.77 -11.59 16.91
C GLY A 244 -5.60 -10.42 16.38
N PHE A 245 -6.51 -10.68 15.45
CA PHE A 245 -7.36 -9.68 14.82
C PHE A 245 -8.81 -9.99 15.15
N ILE A 246 -9.53 -8.93 15.50
CA ILE A 246 -10.96 -8.96 15.74
C ILE A 246 -11.68 -8.26 14.59
N PRO A 247 -12.81 -8.79 14.12
CA PRO A 247 -13.64 -8.11 13.15
C PRO A 247 -14.25 -6.81 13.73
N ASP A 248 -14.59 -5.86 12.86
CA ASP A 248 -15.40 -4.69 13.22
C ASP A 248 -16.73 -5.16 13.84
N ILE A 249 -16.93 -4.76 15.10
CA ILE A 249 -18.04 -5.20 15.95
C ILE A 249 -19.27 -4.31 15.84
N ASP A 250 -19.18 -3.14 15.20
CA ASP A 250 -20.24 -2.14 15.24
C ASP A 250 -21.28 -2.37 14.12
N GLY A 251 -20.95 -3.13 13.07
CA GLY A 251 -21.86 -3.49 11.97
C GLY A 251 -22.74 -4.72 12.26
N ALA A 252 -23.91 -4.86 11.61
CA ALA A 252 -24.95 -5.87 11.92
C ALA A 252 -24.50 -7.34 12.05
N ASN A 253 -23.33 -7.71 11.51
CA ASN A 253 -22.77 -9.07 11.54
C ASN A 253 -21.71 -9.29 12.63
N GLY A 254 -21.50 -8.34 13.56
CA GLY A 254 -20.61 -8.54 14.70
C GLY A 254 -21.03 -9.75 15.53
N LEU A 255 -20.10 -10.69 15.72
CA LEU A 255 -20.33 -11.93 16.48
C LEU A 255 -20.79 -11.60 17.91
N GLU A 256 -21.84 -12.28 18.37
CA GLU A 256 -22.53 -11.93 19.62
C GLU A 256 -21.62 -12.02 20.84
N ASN A 257 -20.76 -13.04 20.91
CA ASN A 257 -19.75 -13.19 21.95
C ASN A 257 -18.68 -12.08 21.92
N VAL A 258 -18.36 -11.54 20.75
CA VAL A 258 -17.39 -10.44 20.60
C VAL A 258 -18.04 -9.10 20.98
N ARG A 259 -19.31 -8.86 20.60
CA ARG A 259 -20.06 -7.70 21.08
C ARG A 259 -20.20 -7.72 22.60
N GLU A 260 -20.48 -8.88 23.18
CA GLU A 260 -20.59 -9.03 24.63
C GLU A 260 -19.26 -8.74 25.34
N PHE A 261 -18.13 -9.14 24.74
CA PHE A 261 -16.81 -8.75 25.21
C PHE A 261 -16.62 -7.21 25.20
N TYR A 262 -16.99 -6.52 24.12
CA TYR A 262 -16.83 -5.05 24.02
C TYR A 262 -17.93 -4.22 24.69
N LYS A 263 -19.06 -4.83 25.06
CA LYS A 263 -20.06 -4.21 25.95
C LYS A 263 -19.56 -4.01 27.37
N ASN A 264 -18.47 -4.67 27.75
CA ASN A 264 -17.82 -4.48 29.03
C ASN A 264 -16.55 -3.61 28.89
N PRO A 265 -16.58 -2.33 29.29
CA PRO A 265 -15.42 -1.44 29.25
C PRO A 265 -14.18 -1.95 29.98
N ASP A 266 -14.39 -2.80 30.99
CA ASP A 266 -13.30 -3.41 31.77
C ASP A 266 -12.42 -4.35 30.91
N ASN A 267 -12.94 -4.85 29.78
CA ASN A 267 -12.24 -5.79 28.92
C ASN A 267 -11.18 -5.15 28.00
N TYR A 268 -11.26 -3.85 27.71
CA TYR A 268 -10.37 -3.14 26.77
C TYR A 268 -9.66 -1.94 27.39
N GLY A 269 -9.45 -1.97 28.70
CA GLY A 269 -8.53 -1.05 29.37
C GLY A 269 -9.13 0.26 29.85
N ALA A 270 -10.46 0.38 29.95
CA ALA A 270 -11.09 1.47 30.69
C ALA A 270 -10.97 1.24 32.21
N ILE A 271 -9.75 1.12 32.70
CA ILE A 271 -9.44 0.93 34.11
C ILE A 271 -9.85 2.23 34.81
N ARG A 272 -11.02 2.24 35.48
CA ARG A 272 -11.63 3.32 36.29
C ARG A 272 -12.77 4.16 35.66
N LEU A 273 -13.40 3.74 34.56
CA LEU A 273 -14.70 4.35 34.22
C LEU A 273 -15.77 3.85 35.19
N LYS A 274 -16.30 4.73 36.04
CA LYS A 274 -17.48 4.40 36.84
C LYS A 274 -18.70 4.33 35.92
N LYS A 275 -19.23 3.12 35.76
CA LYS A 275 -20.36 2.83 34.89
C LYS A 275 -21.61 3.57 35.39
N GLY A 276 -22.19 4.43 34.55
CA GLY A 276 -23.43 5.15 34.83
C GLY A 276 -23.29 6.53 35.49
N GLU A 277 -22.07 7.03 35.70
CA GLU A 277 -21.88 8.45 36.06
C GLU A 277 -21.95 9.33 34.80
N GLU A 278 -22.66 10.46 34.88
CA GLU A 278 -22.65 11.46 33.80
C GLU A 278 -21.21 11.99 33.63
N PRO A 279 -20.73 12.18 32.39
CA PRO A 279 -19.44 12.80 32.15
C PRO A 279 -19.38 14.13 32.88
N CYS A 280 -18.30 14.36 33.62
CA CYS A 280 -18.13 15.66 34.24
C CYS A 280 -18.07 16.75 33.15
N MET A 281 -18.87 17.81 33.33
CA MET A 281 -19.04 18.89 32.33
C MET A 281 -18.15 20.10 32.62
N SER A 282 -17.64 20.25 33.84
CA SER A 282 -16.79 21.38 34.26
C SER A 282 -15.92 21.02 35.45
N ASN A 283 -14.66 21.46 35.47
CA ASN A 283 -13.69 21.26 36.57
C ASN A 283 -13.37 19.79 36.91
N CYS A 284 -13.33 18.93 35.89
CA CYS A 284 -13.27 17.47 36.03
C CYS A 284 -11.91 16.91 36.43
N GLN A 285 -10.88 17.70 36.28
CA GLN A 285 -9.51 17.39 36.67
C GLN A 285 -8.96 18.60 37.42
N GLN A 286 -9.09 18.60 38.75
CA GLN A 286 -8.21 19.37 39.61
C GLN A 286 -6.96 18.51 39.83
N THR A 287 -5.95 18.67 38.99
CA THR A 287 -4.66 18.00 39.21
C THR A 287 -3.61 19.05 39.52
N ASP A 288 -2.97 18.94 40.69
CA ASP A 288 -1.84 19.79 41.07
C ASP A 288 -0.59 19.49 40.24
N ASN A 289 -0.57 18.33 39.57
CA ASN A 289 0.50 17.90 38.68
C ASN A 289 -0.01 17.86 37.24
N ILE A 290 0.22 18.94 36.50
CA ILE A 290 0.09 18.96 35.04
C ILE A 290 1.34 18.27 34.49
N VAL A 291 1.18 17.03 34.02
CA VAL A 291 2.23 16.37 33.23
C VAL A 291 2.12 16.90 31.80
N ARG A 292 3.03 17.80 31.42
CA ARG A 292 3.19 18.19 30.02
C ARG A 292 3.99 17.09 29.34
N VAL A 293 3.49 16.57 28.21
CA VAL A 293 4.28 15.70 27.33
C VAL A 293 5.30 16.61 26.64
N ASP A 294 6.45 16.77 27.28
CA ASP A 294 7.60 17.47 26.73
C ASP A 294 8.39 16.47 25.88
N GLY A 295 8.09 16.41 24.57
CA GLY A 295 8.66 15.39 23.70
C GLY A 295 7.91 15.09 22.40
N GLY A 296 7.07 16.01 21.92
CA GLY A 296 6.73 15.99 20.49
C GLY A 296 7.98 16.31 19.68
N ILE A 297 8.19 15.66 18.54
CA ILE A 297 9.18 16.13 17.57
C ILE A 297 8.76 17.58 17.22
N THR A 298 9.58 18.59 17.56
CA THR A 298 9.23 20.00 17.30
C THR A 298 9.90 20.54 16.05
N ASP A 299 11.01 19.92 15.64
CA ASP A 299 11.78 20.31 14.46
C ASP A 299 11.39 19.43 13.26
N PHE A 300 10.26 19.76 12.65
CA PHE A 300 9.93 19.25 11.32
C PHE A 300 10.42 20.25 10.27
N GLU A 301 11.22 19.79 9.32
CA GLU A 301 11.55 20.56 8.11
C GLU A 301 11.00 19.84 6.87
N PRO A 302 10.03 20.42 6.15
CA PRO A 302 9.33 21.67 6.48
C PRO A 302 8.41 21.53 7.71
N PRO A 303 8.09 22.66 8.39
CA PRO A 303 7.21 22.65 9.55
C PRO A 303 5.86 22.00 9.22
N MET A 304 5.33 21.20 10.15
CA MET A 304 4.04 20.54 9.97
C MET A 304 2.96 21.55 9.56
N ALA A 305 2.20 21.21 8.52
CA ALA A 305 1.10 22.03 8.05
C ALA A 305 -0.03 22.05 9.09
N VAL A 306 -0.04 23.10 9.92
CA VAL A 306 -1.09 23.32 10.93
C VAL A 306 -2.40 23.86 10.35
N LYS A 307 -2.44 24.15 9.04
CA LYS A 307 -3.63 24.60 8.31
C LYS A 307 -4.04 23.56 7.29
N ARG A 308 -5.32 23.18 7.31
CA ARG A 308 -5.97 22.36 6.27
C ARG A 308 -6.34 23.24 5.08
N ASP A 309 -5.34 23.66 4.33
CA ASP A 309 -5.53 24.39 3.08
C ASP A 309 -5.29 23.46 1.89
N LEU A 310 -5.92 23.75 0.75
CA LEU A 310 -5.54 23.12 -0.52
C LEU A 310 -4.06 23.46 -0.80
N PRO A 311 -3.28 22.56 -1.44
CA PRO A 311 -1.94 22.91 -1.89
C PRO A 311 -2.07 24.18 -2.74
N VAL A 312 -1.48 25.27 -2.27
CA VAL A 312 -1.42 26.50 -3.05
C VAL A 312 -0.81 26.11 -4.39
N LYS A 313 -1.51 26.35 -5.50
CA LYS A 313 -0.91 26.24 -6.83
C LYS A 313 0.26 27.21 -6.83
N LYS A 314 1.47 26.69 -6.63
CA LYS A 314 2.67 27.49 -6.70
C LYS A 314 2.83 27.87 -8.16
N ASP A 315 2.72 29.17 -8.44
CA ASP A 315 3.32 29.72 -9.64
C ASP A 315 4.79 29.28 -9.66
N ASN A 316 5.27 28.80 -10.80
CA ASN A 316 6.62 28.30 -11.02
C ASN A 316 7.66 29.44 -10.99
N ALA A 317 7.66 30.22 -9.92
CA ALA A 317 8.66 31.22 -9.61
C ALA A 317 8.87 31.17 -8.10
N SER A 318 10.07 30.73 -7.70
CA SER A 318 10.60 30.80 -6.32
C SER A 318 10.11 29.79 -5.27
N HIS A 319 10.03 28.51 -5.63
CA HIS A 319 10.46 27.46 -4.70
C HIS A 319 11.77 26.87 -5.21
N LYS A 320 12.88 27.45 -4.78
CA LYS A 320 14.19 26.82 -4.90
C LYS A 320 14.17 25.65 -3.90
N VAL A 321 13.72 24.47 -4.35
CA VAL A 321 14.10 23.22 -3.68
C VAL A 321 15.63 23.26 -3.70
N ILE A 322 16.24 23.43 -2.53
CA ILE A 322 17.68 23.40 -2.42
C ILE A 322 18.05 21.95 -2.67
N PHE A 323 18.47 21.65 -3.89
CA PHE A 323 19.03 20.35 -4.25
C PHE A 323 20.20 20.08 -3.31
N ASP A 324 20.08 19.04 -2.47
CA ASP A 324 21.12 18.66 -1.53
C ASP A 324 22.22 17.91 -2.31
N VAL A 325 23.19 18.70 -2.75
CA VAL A 325 24.30 18.22 -3.57
C VAL A 325 25.14 17.19 -2.83
N LYS A 326 25.29 17.31 -1.49
CA LYS A 326 26.09 16.38 -0.71
C LYS A 326 25.36 15.04 -0.56
N ALA A 327 24.07 15.07 -0.24
CA ALA A 327 23.28 13.85 -0.17
C ALA A 327 23.25 13.10 -1.52
N ALA A 328 23.14 13.83 -2.64
CA ALA A 328 23.20 13.25 -3.97
C ALA A 328 24.57 12.63 -4.30
N TYR A 329 25.67 13.28 -3.91
CA TYR A 329 27.01 12.71 -4.02
C TYR A 329 27.16 11.41 -3.21
N ASP A 330 26.72 11.43 -1.95
CA ASP A 330 26.82 10.28 -1.05
C ASP A 330 26.00 9.08 -1.57
N ALA A 331 24.83 9.33 -2.14
CA ALA A 331 23.91 8.31 -2.63
C ALA A 331 24.36 7.60 -3.92
N SER A 332 25.07 8.29 -4.82
CA SER A 332 25.34 7.76 -6.17
C SER A 332 26.80 7.82 -6.62
N CYS A 333 27.61 8.71 -6.05
CA CYS A 333 28.96 8.98 -6.56
C CYS A 333 30.08 8.55 -5.61
N ALA A 334 29.84 8.63 -4.29
CA ALA A 334 30.86 8.36 -3.26
C ALA A 334 31.44 6.95 -3.35
N MET A 335 30.65 5.96 -3.78
CA MET A 335 31.11 4.57 -3.90
C MET A 335 32.35 4.41 -4.79
N CYS A 336 32.50 5.24 -5.84
CA CYS A 336 33.67 5.21 -6.72
C CYS A 336 34.63 6.38 -6.47
N HIS A 337 34.10 7.55 -6.08
CA HIS A 337 34.87 8.79 -5.93
C HIS A 337 35.37 9.05 -4.49
N ALA A 338 35.04 8.20 -3.52
CA ALA A 338 35.66 8.21 -2.18
C ALA A 338 36.60 7.01 -1.95
N THR A 339 36.57 6.00 -2.81
CA THR A 339 37.26 4.70 -2.63
C THR A 339 38.51 4.56 -3.50
N GLY A 340 38.86 5.56 -4.30
CA GLY A 340 40.04 5.56 -5.17
C GLY A 340 39.86 4.82 -6.50
N VAL A 341 38.63 4.35 -6.81
CA VAL A 341 38.28 3.75 -8.11
C VAL A 341 38.24 4.81 -9.22
N ALA A 342 37.82 6.02 -8.87
CA ALA A 342 37.79 7.19 -9.75
C ALA A 342 38.45 8.39 -9.05
N PRO A 343 38.79 9.49 -9.78
CA PRO A 343 39.39 10.67 -9.17
C PRO A 343 38.59 11.17 -7.98
N ALA A 344 39.25 11.32 -6.83
CA ALA A 344 38.55 11.54 -5.58
C ALA A 344 37.91 12.95 -5.54
N ALA A 345 36.73 13.06 -4.92
CA ALA A 345 36.14 14.38 -4.68
C ALA A 345 37.10 15.24 -3.84
N GLY A 346 37.38 16.46 -4.28
CA GLY A 346 38.34 17.34 -3.61
C GLY A 346 39.83 17.04 -3.90
N ASP A 347 40.16 16.07 -4.76
CA ASP A 347 41.56 15.81 -5.14
C ASP A 347 42.02 16.59 -6.38
N LYS A 348 42.58 17.78 -6.16
CA LYS A 348 43.07 18.64 -7.24
C LYS A 348 44.07 17.94 -8.19
N ALA A 349 44.90 17.04 -7.67
CA ALA A 349 45.90 16.34 -8.48
C ALA A 349 45.25 15.27 -9.36
N GLY A 350 44.29 14.51 -8.82
CA GLY A 350 43.54 13.49 -9.56
C GLY A 350 42.69 14.07 -10.70
N TRP A 351 42.18 15.30 -10.57
CA TRP A 351 41.34 15.94 -11.58
C TRP A 351 42.11 16.73 -12.66
N ALA A 352 43.40 17.03 -12.45
CA ALA A 352 44.16 17.94 -13.31
C ALA A 352 44.12 17.55 -14.81
N SER A 353 44.41 16.29 -15.12
CA SER A 353 44.45 15.78 -16.50
C SER A 353 43.09 15.74 -17.21
N LEU A 354 41.99 15.67 -16.43
CA LEU A 354 40.63 15.71 -16.95
C LEU A 354 40.17 17.15 -17.21
N LEU A 355 40.53 18.06 -16.31
CA LEU A 355 40.18 19.48 -16.41
C LEU A 355 40.94 20.20 -17.53
N GLU A 356 42.15 19.77 -17.90
CA GLU A 356 42.87 20.27 -19.09
C GLU A 356 42.07 20.13 -20.39
N LYS A 357 41.19 19.12 -20.47
CA LYS A 357 40.31 18.88 -21.62
C LYS A 357 39.04 19.73 -21.61
N GLY A 358 38.87 20.56 -20.58
CA GLY A 358 37.76 21.49 -20.38
C GLY A 358 36.61 20.90 -19.55
N LEU A 359 36.05 21.73 -18.67
CA LEU A 359 34.94 21.37 -17.78
C LEU A 359 33.70 20.86 -18.53
N SER A 360 33.39 21.43 -19.70
CA SER A 360 32.29 20.96 -20.55
C SER A 360 32.45 19.51 -20.98
N LYS A 361 33.70 19.06 -21.20
CA LYS A 361 33.99 17.66 -21.55
C LYS A 361 33.83 16.74 -20.34
N VAL A 362 34.18 17.21 -19.15
CA VAL A 362 33.95 16.50 -17.87
C VAL A 362 32.45 16.28 -17.65
N TYR A 363 31.62 17.33 -17.79
CA TYR A 363 30.17 17.18 -17.70
C TYR A 363 29.61 16.22 -18.75
N LYS A 364 30.04 16.34 -20.02
CA LYS A 364 29.56 15.48 -21.09
C LYS A 364 29.89 14.00 -20.81
N ASN A 365 31.13 13.71 -20.43
CA ASN A 365 31.56 12.36 -20.09
C ASN A 365 30.80 11.80 -18.87
N GLY A 366 30.48 12.66 -17.89
CA GLY A 366 29.69 12.24 -16.73
C GLY A 366 28.22 11.99 -17.06
N LEU A 367 27.61 12.83 -17.90
CA LEU A 367 26.21 12.69 -18.32
C LEU A 367 26.00 11.48 -19.23
N GLU A 368 26.90 11.25 -20.19
CA GLU A 368 26.80 10.17 -21.18
C GLU A 368 27.44 8.86 -20.70
N GLY A 369 28.30 8.92 -19.68
CA GLY A 369 29.15 7.82 -19.25
C GLY A 369 30.41 7.68 -20.12
N THR A 370 31.30 6.77 -19.73
CA THR A 370 32.54 6.48 -20.46
C THR A 370 32.76 4.99 -20.59
N ASN A 371 33.44 4.58 -21.67
CA ASN A 371 33.85 3.19 -21.90
C ASN A 371 34.91 2.70 -20.89
N MET A 372 35.39 3.59 -20.01
CA MET A 372 36.39 3.32 -18.97
C MET A 372 35.74 2.98 -17.62
N GLY A 373 34.42 2.78 -17.58
CA GLY A 373 33.70 2.30 -16.39
C GLY A 373 32.89 3.33 -15.62
N MET A 374 32.84 4.61 -16.07
CA MET A 374 31.93 5.60 -15.49
C MET A 374 30.53 5.44 -16.12
N PRO A 375 29.48 5.06 -15.37
CA PRO A 375 28.12 4.98 -15.91
C PRO A 375 27.55 6.38 -16.22
N ALA A 376 26.58 6.44 -17.15
CA ALA A 376 25.84 7.66 -17.45
C ALA A 376 25.20 8.24 -16.19
N LYS A 377 25.42 9.53 -15.94
CA LYS A 377 25.03 10.26 -14.73
C LYS A 377 25.49 9.61 -13.41
N GLY A 378 26.60 8.87 -13.44
CA GLY A 378 27.07 8.12 -12.27
C GLY A 378 26.10 7.03 -11.81
N GLY A 379 25.20 6.57 -12.68
CA GLY A 379 24.15 5.60 -12.34
C GLY A 379 22.96 6.19 -11.58
N SER A 380 22.90 7.52 -11.46
CA SER A 380 21.82 8.23 -10.77
C SER A 380 20.63 8.55 -11.69
N SER A 381 19.49 8.87 -11.08
CA SER A 381 18.30 9.40 -11.75
C SER A 381 18.25 10.92 -11.82
N LEU A 382 19.36 11.61 -11.50
CA LEU A 382 19.44 13.08 -11.46
C LEU A 382 19.15 13.70 -12.83
N ASN A 383 18.53 14.88 -12.84
CA ASN A 383 18.47 15.68 -14.06
C ASN A 383 19.85 16.28 -14.38
N ASP A 384 20.03 16.79 -15.60
CA ASP A 384 21.35 17.22 -16.07
C ASP A 384 21.94 18.37 -15.25
N ASP A 385 21.11 19.26 -14.71
CA ASP A 385 21.56 20.42 -13.94
C ASP A 385 21.84 20.06 -12.47
N GLU A 386 21.10 19.11 -11.90
CA GLU A 386 21.44 18.49 -10.61
C GLU A 386 22.75 17.71 -10.69
N PHE A 387 22.94 16.92 -11.75
CA PHE A 387 24.17 16.16 -11.96
C PHE A 387 25.39 17.08 -12.07
N LYS A 388 25.29 18.17 -12.84
CA LYS A 388 26.38 19.17 -12.94
C LYS A 388 26.71 19.78 -11.57
N GLN A 389 25.70 20.07 -10.74
CA GLN A 389 25.94 20.57 -9.38
C GLN A 389 26.72 19.56 -8.52
N VAL A 390 26.45 18.25 -8.66
CA VAL A 390 27.25 17.20 -7.98
C VAL A 390 28.69 17.16 -8.49
N VAL A 391 28.89 17.26 -9.82
CA VAL A 391 30.23 17.35 -10.40
C VAL A 391 30.97 18.59 -9.87
N ASP A 392 30.29 19.73 -9.78
CA ASP A 392 30.87 20.97 -9.23
C ASP A 392 31.26 20.80 -7.77
N TYR A 393 30.44 20.11 -6.98
CA TYR A 393 30.76 19.78 -5.59
C TYR A 393 32.02 18.91 -5.48
N MET A 394 32.20 17.94 -6.38
CA MET A 394 33.39 17.09 -6.40
C MET A 394 34.67 17.84 -6.83
N LEU A 395 34.50 18.92 -7.62
CA LEU A 395 35.59 19.78 -8.09
C LEU A 395 35.87 20.98 -7.16
N LYS A 396 35.22 21.03 -5.99
CA LYS A 396 35.59 21.98 -4.92
C LYS A 396 36.85 21.47 -4.24
N PHE A 397 37.97 22.13 -4.51
CA PHE A 397 39.29 21.91 -3.92
C PHE A 397 39.60 22.95 -2.85
#